data_AF-X1CLD8-F1
#
_entry.id   AF-X1CLD8-F1
#
_cell.length_a   1.000
_cell.length_b   1.000
_cell.length_c   1.000
_cell.angle_alpha   90.00
_cell.angle_beta   90.00
_cell.angle_gamma   90.00
#
_symmetry.space_group_name_H-M   'P 1'
#
loop_
_entity.id
_entity.type
_entity.pdbx_description
1 polymer ?
#
loop_
_entity_poly.entity_id
_entity_poly.type
_entity_poly.pdbx_seq_one_letter_code
_entity_poly.pdbx_strand_id
1 'polypeptide(L)' 'MPTYRKRKSGKTWHWCTNCSNWPPDDSQYDEVVVLGRPTYGELCDRCKRNEKFGNCEMQ' A
#
# COMPACT_ATOMS: atom_id res chain seq x y z
N MET A 1 -8.36 -8.09 -6.93
CA MET A 1 -7.29 -8.63 -6.07
C MET A 1 -6.60 -7.44 -5.45
N PRO A 2 -6.25 -7.44 -4.15
CA PRO A 2 -5.71 -6.22 -3.53
C PRO A 2 -4.33 -5.88 -4.11
N THR A 3 -4.20 -4.63 -4.52
CA THR A 3 -2.97 -4.07 -5.07
C THR A 3 -2.19 -3.35 -3.97
N TYR A 4 -0.92 -3.71 -3.82
CA TYR A 4 -0.02 -3.07 -2.87
C TYR A 4 1.06 -2.34 -3.65
N ARG A 5 1.32 -1.09 -3.27
CA ARG A 5 2.38 -0.25 -3.80
C ARG A 5 3.36 0.14 -2.71
N LYS A 6 4.65 0.01 -2.97
CA LYS A 6 5.72 0.55 -2.11
C LYS A 6 6.64 1.42 -2.94
N ARG A 7 7.24 2.45 -2.36
CA ARG A 7 8.30 3.19 -3.06
C ARG A 7 9.48 2.25 -3.34
N LYS A 8 10.17 2.40 -4.48
CA LYS A 8 11.33 1.56 -4.83
C LYS A 8 12.44 1.61 -3.78
N SER A 9 12.68 2.80 -3.23
CA SER A 9 13.61 3.02 -2.11
C SER A 9 13.00 2.70 -0.73
N GLY A 10 11.68 2.49 -0.68
CA GLY A 10 10.94 2.21 0.53
C GLY A 10 10.81 0.71 0.80
N LYS A 11 10.63 0.37 2.08
CA LYS A 11 10.26 -0.98 2.52
C LYS A 11 8.78 -1.09 2.83
N THR A 12 8.05 0.03 2.83
CA THR A 12 6.66 0.10 3.30
C THR A 12 5.66 -0.01 2.16
N TRP A 13 4.74 -0.96 2.29
CA TRP A 13 3.60 -1.16 1.40
C TRP A 13 2.39 -0.34 1.81
N HIS A 14 1.74 0.20 0.80
CA HIS A 14 0.52 0.97 0.86
C HIS A 14 -0.50 0.30 -0.05
N TRP A 15 -1.76 0.21 0.37
CA TRP A 15 -2.87 -0.31 -0.44
C TRP A 15 -4.10 0.61 -0.43
N CYS A 16 -4.09 1.63 0.44
CA CYS A 16 -5.11 2.68 0.44
C CYS A 16 -4.63 3.83 -0.44
N THR A 17 -5.34 4.11 -1.53
CA THR A 17 -5.08 5.25 -2.43
C THR A 17 -5.25 6.60 -1.72
N ASN A 18 -6.11 6.66 -0.71
CA ASN A 18 -6.32 7.83 0.16
C ASN A 18 -5.18 8.08 1.17
N CYS A 19 -4.17 7.20 1.25
CA CYS A 19 -3.04 7.40 2.16
C CYS A 19 -2.16 8.56 1.67
N SER A 20 -1.82 9.54 2.52
CA SER A 20 -0.95 10.66 2.08
C SER A 20 0.47 10.22 1.71
N ASN A 21 0.88 9.01 2.10
CA ASN A 21 2.17 8.42 1.68
C ASN A 21 2.03 7.52 0.46
N TRP A 22 0.83 7.40 -0.10
CA TRP A 22 0.60 6.70 -1.36
C TRP A 22 1.55 7.26 -2.43
N PRO A 23 2.33 6.40 -3.10
CA PRO A 23 3.26 6.87 -4.12
C PRO A 23 2.46 7.40 -5.33
N PRO A 24 2.60 8.69 -5.69
CA PRO A 24 1.78 9.32 -6.74
C PRO A 24 2.28 9.00 -8.15
N ASP A 25 3.50 8.48 -8.28
CA ASP A 25 4.20 8.35 -9.55
C ASP A 25 4.51 6.88 -9.87
N ASP A 26 3.97 6.39 -10.99
CA ASP A 26 4.12 5.03 -11.51
C ASP A 26 5.58 4.60 -11.74
N SER A 27 6.50 5.54 -11.90
CA SER A 27 7.92 5.22 -12.16
C SER A 27 8.73 4.95 -10.89
N GLN A 28 8.21 5.32 -9.72
CA GLN A 28 8.95 5.33 -8.45
C GLN A 28 8.43 4.36 -7.39
N TYR A 29 7.51 3.48 -7.75
CA TYR A 29 7.04 2.40 -6.88
C TYR A 29 7.27 1.01 -7.48
N ASP A 30 7.24 0.02 -6.60
CA ASP A 30 6.97 -1.36 -6.94
C ASP A 30 5.51 -1.65 -6.60
N GLU A 31 4.83 -2.36 -7.49
CA GLU A 31 3.46 -2.81 -7.32
C GLU A 31 3.41 -4.33 -7.28
N VAL A 32 2.61 -4.88 -6.37
CA VAL A 32 2.32 -6.32 -6.32
C VAL A 32 0.82 -6.53 -6.14
N VAL A 33 0.32 -7.51 -6.88
CA VAL A 33 -1.07 -7.96 -6.79
C VAL A 33 -1.05 -9.34 -6.16
N VAL A 34 -1.51 -9.45 -4.92
CA VAL A 34 -1.51 -10.70 -4.15
C VAL A 34 -2.83 -10.87 -3.42
N LEU A 35 -3.32 -12.11 -3.27
CA LEU A 35 -4.60 -12.39 -2.58
C LEU A 35 -4.55 -12.19 -1.04
N GLY A 36 -3.38 -11.85 -0.50
CA GLY A 36 -3.16 -11.66 0.93
C GLY A 36 -2.31 -10.42 1.20
N ARG A 37 -1.42 -10.49 2.20
CA ARG A 37 -0.42 -9.46 2.47
C ARG A 37 0.90 -9.81 1.78
N PRO A 38 1.65 -8.84 1.28
CA PRO A 38 3.00 -9.08 0.79
C PRO A 38 3.87 -9.70 1.90
N THR A 39 4.66 -10.72 1.54
CA THR A 39 5.50 -11.50 2.48
C THR A 39 6.81 -10.80 2.83
N TYR A 40 7.17 -9.75 2.09
CA TYR A 40 8.39 -8.98 2.26
C TYR A 40 8.06 -7.51 2.42
N GLY A 41 8.82 -6.79 3.24
CA GLY A 41 8.57 -5.37 3.55
C GLY A 41 7.62 -5.14 4.71
N GLU A 42 7.45 -3.88 5.09
CA GLU A 42 6.60 -3.42 6.17
C GLU A 42 5.24 -2.95 5.62
N LEU A 43 4.19 -3.01 6.42
CA LEU A 43 2.87 -2.51 6.03
C LEU A 43 2.62 -1.16 6.69
N CYS A 44 2.19 -0.17 5.91
CA CYS A 44 1.93 1.17 6.42
C CYS A 44 0.87 1.14 7.53
N ASP A 45 1.20 1.60 8.74
CA ASP A 45 0.26 1.60 9.87
C ASP A 45 -0.94 2.52 9.67
N ARG A 46 -0.80 3.54 8.82
CA ARG A 46 -1.94 4.37 8.44
C ARG A 46 -2.91 3.60 7.54
N CYS A 47 -2.40 2.83 6.58
CA CYS A 47 -3.24 1.95 5.76
C CYS A 47 -3.92 0.86 6.62
N LYS A 48 -3.19 0.24 7.56
CA LYS A 48 -3.78 -0.71 8.53
C LYS A 48 -4.91 -0.08 9.35
N ARG A 49 -4.70 1.15 9.84
CA ARG A 49 -5.73 1.88 10.59
C ARG A 49 -6.92 2.17 9.70
N ASN A 50 -6.71 2.76 8.52
CA ASN A 50 -7.78 3.08 7.59
C ASN A 50 -8.59 1.84 7.19
N GLU A 51 -7.93 0.71 6.93
CA GLU A 51 -8.59 -0.58 6.66
C GLU A 51 -9.46 -1.00 7.86
N LYS A 52 -8.91 -0.94 9.08
CA LYS A 52 -9.66 -1.25 10.30
C LYS A 52 -10.86 -0.32 10.54
N PHE A 53 -10.75 0.95 10.14
CA PHE A 53 -11.82 1.94 10.25
C PHE A 53 -12.77 1.95 9.05
N GLY A 54 -12.53 1.15 8.00
CA GLY A 54 -13.32 1.17 6.77
C GLY A 54 -13.15 2.45 5.93
N ASN A 55 -12.07 3.20 6.16
CA ASN A 55 -11.74 4.46 5.48
C ASN A 55 -10.54 4.29 4.53
N CYS A 56 -10.34 3.07 4.04
CA CYS A 56 -9.30 2.73 3.08
C CYS A 56 -9.94 2.54 1.72
N GLU A 57 -9.66 3.48 0.80
CA GLU A 57 -10.00 3.31 -0.60
C GLU A 57 -8.97 2.35 -1.22
N MET A 58 -9.36 1.08 -1.33
CA MET A 58 -8.58 0.07 -2.02
C MET A 58 -8.71 0.28 -3.53
N GLN A 59 -7.64 0.01 -4.27
CA GLN A 59 -7.64 -0.02 -5.73
C GLN A 59 -8.16 -1.36 -6.26
#